data_AF-E3M6K0-F1
#
_entry.id   AF-E3M6K0-F1
#
_cell.length_a   1.000
_cell.length_b   1.000
_cell.length_c   1.000
_cell.angle_alpha   90.00
_cell.angle_beta   90.00
_cell.angle_gamma   90.00
#
_symmetry.space_group_name_H-M   'P 1'
#
loop_
_entity.id
_entity.type
_entity.pdbx_description
1 polymer ?
#
loop_
_entity_poly.entity_id
_entity_poly.type
_entity_poly.pdbx_seq_one_letter_code
_entity_poly.pdbx_strand_id
1 'polypeptide(L)'
;MQVNADLRPILGPQLVRLDPMRVKQLQDPLVYEAIDNLAKLSAHCLQLRTPLTTCEKLINSDSTLYLSWKYDEEEKVSRLLGFAKVGRKKLFLYDAQMQTYEGEILCLLDFYVHFSTQRQGVGKQILDYMFAQEHTEPFQLALDNPSVTLLGFMSQKYGLNRPVWQNTNFVVFDELFQSLSAENGIEKQPPDGWRRPMTPRRLGTGMTDTRWLQHAVSGHQSKGNAMAAPVDADMTPQGALSNRAHQAKARKAHILSSKPLW
;
A
#
# COMPACT_ATOMS: atom_id res chain seq x y z
N MET A 1 17.70 -4.89 15.15
CA MET A 1 18.10 -3.77 16.02
C MET A 1 18.14 -4.24 17.47
N GLN A 2 19.22 -3.97 18.21
CA GLN A 2 19.36 -4.35 19.61
C GLN A 2 18.88 -3.22 20.54
N VAL A 3 18.29 -3.61 21.66
CA VAL A 3 17.84 -2.75 22.76
C VAL A 3 18.37 -3.36 24.05
N ASN A 4 19.12 -2.58 24.81
CA ASN A 4 19.76 -3.01 26.06
C ASN A 4 18.76 -2.99 27.23
N ALA A 5 17.62 -3.66 27.06
CA ALA A 5 16.58 -3.80 28.05
C ALA A 5 15.78 -5.09 27.79
N ASP A 6 15.12 -5.60 28.83
CA ASP A 6 14.16 -6.70 28.71
C ASP A 6 12.78 -6.13 28.35
N LEU A 7 12.34 -6.38 27.13
CA LEU A 7 11.04 -5.91 26.64
C LEU A 7 9.91 -6.92 26.90
N ARG A 8 10.18 -8.10 27.48
CA ARG A 8 9.16 -9.12 27.78
C ARG A 8 8.03 -8.60 28.66
N PRO A 9 8.28 -7.84 29.73
CA PRO A 9 7.21 -7.30 30.58
C PRO A 9 6.31 -6.29 29.85
N ILE A 10 6.82 -5.63 28.81
CA ILE A 10 6.16 -4.51 28.14
C ILE A 10 5.41 -4.99 26.89
N LEU A 11 6.12 -5.73 26.03
CA LEU A 11 5.63 -6.18 24.73
C LEU A 11 4.97 -7.56 24.78
N GLY A 12 5.33 -8.41 25.75
CA GLY A 12 4.77 -9.75 25.91
C GLY A 12 5.23 -10.73 24.83
N PRO A 13 4.35 -11.23 23.94
CA PRO A 13 4.70 -12.20 22.91
C PRO A 13 5.69 -11.63 21.87
N GLN A 14 6.37 -12.52 21.15
CA GLN A 14 7.35 -12.15 20.10
C GLN A 14 6.73 -11.41 18.90
N LEU A 15 5.46 -11.68 18.60
CA LEU A 15 4.67 -10.99 17.59
C LEU A 15 3.59 -10.17 18.29
N VAL A 16 3.60 -8.86 18.07
CA VAL A 16 2.73 -7.92 18.78
C VAL A 16 1.97 -7.07 17.77
N ARG A 17 0.66 -6.93 18.01
CA ARG A 17 -0.19 -5.96 17.31
C ARG A 17 -0.25 -4.69 18.15
N LEU A 18 0.21 -3.58 17.59
CA LEU A 18 0.26 -2.27 18.21
C LEU A 18 -0.64 -1.32 17.43
N ASP A 19 -1.90 -1.23 17.85
CA ASP A 19 -2.82 -0.20 17.37
C ASP A 19 -2.55 1.15 18.06
N PRO A 20 -3.12 2.27 17.56
CA PRO A 20 -2.82 3.61 18.08
C PRO A 20 -3.10 3.74 19.59
N MET A 21 -4.14 3.08 20.07
CA MET A 21 -4.50 3.07 21.49
C MET A 21 -3.47 2.30 22.32
N ARG A 22 -3.04 1.11 21.85
CA ARG A 22 -2.01 0.32 22.53
C ARG A 22 -0.67 1.04 22.56
N VAL A 23 -0.25 1.65 21.45
CA VAL A 23 0.97 2.49 21.42
C VAL A 23 0.86 3.59 22.46
N LYS A 24 -0.26 4.33 22.48
CA LYS A 24 -0.52 5.40 23.46
C LYS A 24 -0.57 4.92 24.91
N GLN A 25 -0.92 3.66 25.17
CA GLN A 25 -0.92 3.08 26.52
C GLN A 25 0.47 2.64 26.98
N LEU A 26 1.34 2.21 26.06
CA LEU A 26 2.68 1.77 26.42
C LEU A 26 3.46 2.91 27.06
N GLN A 27 3.44 4.12 26.47
CA GLN A 27 4.16 5.33 26.91
C GLN A 27 5.61 5.09 27.40
N ASP A 28 6.22 4.00 26.96
CA ASP A 28 7.54 3.58 27.40
C ASP A 28 8.57 4.22 26.46
N PRO A 29 9.45 5.11 26.97
CA PRO A 29 10.43 5.80 26.13
C PRO A 29 11.37 4.85 25.40
N LEU A 30 11.73 3.71 26.00
CA LEU A 30 12.65 2.74 25.40
C LEU A 30 12.01 2.04 24.21
N VAL A 31 10.74 1.64 24.33
CA VAL A 31 10.00 1.02 23.22
C VAL A 31 9.78 2.02 22.09
N TYR A 32 9.44 3.27 22.43
CA TYR A 32 9.23 4.32 21.42
C TYR A 32 10.50 4.58 20.63
N GLU A 33 11.62 4.76 21.33
CA GLU A 33 12.92 4.97 20.71
C GLU A 33 13.33 3.75 19.85
N ALA A 34 13.07 2.53 20.33
CA ALA A 34 13.36 1.30 19.60
C ALA A 34 12.57 1.20 18.28
N ILE A 35 11.26 1.50 18.31
CA ILE A 35 10.40 1.48 17.11
C ILE A 35 10.83 2.60 16.15
N ASP A 36 11.07 3.81 16.65
CA ASP A 36 11.48 4.95 15.83
C ASP A 36 12.83 4.72 15.16
N ASN A 37 13.80 4.15 15.87
CA ASN A 37 15.09 3.80 15.30
C ASN A 37 14.97 2.69 14.25
N LEU A 38 14.14 1.68 14.48
CA LEU A 38 13.85 0.66 13.46
C LEU A 38 13.19 1.26 12.22
N ALA A 39 12.29 2.23 12.39
CA ALA A 39 11.65 2.91 11.28
C ALA A 39 12.59 3.86 10.52
N LYS A 40 13.57 4.48 11.19
CA LYS A 40 14.66 5.21 10.53
C LYS A 40 15.47 4.29 9.60
N LEU A 41 15.73 3.05 10.03
CA LEU A 41 16.37 2.05 9.17
C LEU A 41 15.52 1.69 7.95
N SER A 42 14.19 1.54 8.12
CA SER A 42 13.26 1.36 6.99
C SER A 42 13.37 2.53 5.99
N ALA A 43 13.31 3.77 6.50
CA ALA A 43 13.40 4.97 5.69
C ALA A 43 14.70 5.04 4.88
N HIS A 44 15.82 4.69 5.51
CA HIS A 44 17.12 4.64 4.85
C HIS A 44 17.15 3.61 3.71
N CYS A 45 16.61 2.41 3.93
CA CYS A 45 16.50 1.38 2.88
C CYS A 45 15.59 1.79 1.73
N LEU A 46 14.53 2.54 2.00
CA LEU A 46 13.61 3.09 0.99
C LEU A 46 14.09 4.42 0.39
N GLN A 47 15.27 4.91 0.78
CA GLN A 47 15.86 6.19 0.35
C GLN A 47 14.94 7.41 0.60
N LEU A 48 14.19 7.37 1.69
CA LEU A 48 13.29 8.45 2.12
C LEU A 48 14.02 9.41 3.05
N ARG A 49 13.76 10.72 2.90
CA ARG A 49 14.34 11.76 3.76
C ARG A 49 13.86 11.69 5.21
N THR A 50 12.62 11.26 5.40
CA THR A 50 11.99 11.15 6.72
C THR A 50 11.30 9.79 6.85
N PRO A 51 11.30 9.19 8.05
CA PRO A 51 10.64 7.92 8.26
C PRO A 51 9.12 8.03 8.10
N LEU A 52 8.53 7.08 7.37
CA LEU A 52 7.08 6.98 7.19
C LEU A 52 6.36 6.58 8.47
N THR A 53 7.08 5.89 9.36
CA THR A 53 6.56 5.32 10.60
C THR A 53 7.33 5.92 11.77
N THR A 54 6.61 6.49 12.72
CA THR A 54 7.14 6.87 14.04
C THR A 54 6.04 6.64 15.06
N CYS A 55 6.38 6.47 16.34
CA CYS A 55 5.39 6.32 17.40
C CYS A 55 4.41 7.48 17.44
N GLU A 56 4.90 8.72 17.26
CA GLU A 56 4.04 9.90 17.16
C GLU A 56 3.05 9.82 15.98
N LYS A 57 3.52 9.43 14.78
CA LYS A 57 2.66 9.26 13.60
C LYS A 57 1.66 8.12 13.80
N LEU A 58 2.07 7.04 14.46
CA LEU A 58 1.20 5.90 14.75
C LEU A 58 0.05 6.30 15.68
N ILE A 59 0.34 7.03 16.76
CA ILE A 59 -0.69 7.51 17.70
C ILE A 59 -1.70 8.45 17.02
N ASN A 60 -1.23 9.27 16.08
CA ASN A 60 -2.05 10.26 15.37
C ASN A 60 -2.70 9.73 14.07
N SER A 61 -2.60 8.42 13.79
CA SER A 61 -3.16 7.82 12.58
C SER A 61 -4.00 6.60 12.91
N ASP A 62 -4.89 6.18 12.01
CA ASP A 62 -5.64 4.92 12.13
C ASP A 62 -4.84 3.71 11.61
N SER A 63 -3.51 3.75 11.75
CA SER A 63 -2.62 2.68 11.28
C SER A 63 -2.26 1.74 12.43
N THR A 64 -2.17 0.45 12.14
CA THR A 64 -1.73 -0.57 13.08
C THR A 64 -0.33 -1.05 12.72
N LEU A 65 0.54 -1.17 13.71
CA LEU A 65 1.89 -1.70 13.57
C LEU A 65 1.95 -3.14 14.07
N TYR A 66 2.39 -4.05 13.22
CA TYR A 66 2.70 -5.43 13.57
C TYR A 66 4.20 -5.56 13.76
N LEU A 67 4.64 -5.81 14.98
CA LEU A 67 6.06 -5.84 15.36
C LEU A 67 6.50 -7.27 15.67
N SER A 68 7.64 -7.68 15.11
CA SER A 68 8.35 -8.90 15.48
C SER A 68 9.62 -8.57 16.25
N TRP A 69 9.79 -9.19 17.41
CA TRP A 69 10.93 -9.01 18.28
C TRP A 69 11.24 -10.30 19.05
N LYS A 70 12.45 -10.40 19.61
CA LYS A 70 12.88 -11.52 20.44
C LYS A 70 13.73 -11.03 21.60
N TYR A 71 13.74 -11.77 22.69
CA TYR A 71 14.71 -11.60 23.76
C TYR A 71 15.85 -12.62 23.58
N ASP A 72 17.09 -12.17 23.75
CA ASP A 72 18.27 -13.03 23.82
C ASP A 72 18.63 -13.24 25.29
N GLU A 73 18.55 -14.49 25.76
CA GLU A 73 18.83 -14.84 27.15
C GLU A 73 20.33 -14.86 27.47
N GLU A 74 21.18 -15.16 26.50
CA GLU A 74 22.63 -15.23 26.68
C GLU A 74 23.20 -13.82 26.87
N GLU A 75 22.82 -12.92 25.96
CA GLU A 75 23.27 -11.53 25.93
C GLU A 75 22.39 -10.61 26.81
N LYS A 76 21.27 -11.11 27.32
CA LYS A 76 20.27 -10.37 28.12
C LYS A 76 19.71 -9.12 27.43
N VAL A 77 19.57 -9.16 26.11
CA VAL A 77 19.16 -8.01 25.28
C VAL A 77 17.92 -8.33 24.45
N SER A 78 17.07 -7.33 24.23
CA SER A 78 15.96 -7.45 23.30
C SER A 78 16.39 -7.06 21.89
N ARG A 79 15.89 -7.78 20.87
CA ARG A 79 16.15 -7.48 19.47
C ARG A 79 14.86 -7.36 18.69
N LEU A 80 14.65 -6.21 18.08
CA LEU A 80 13.58 -6.00 17.10
C LEU A 80 14.03 -6.55 15.74
N LEU A 81 13.20 -7.40 15.16
CA LEU A 81 13.49 -8.16 13.94
C LEU A 81 12.88 -7.51 12.69
N GLY A 82 11.73 -6.87 12.84
CA GLY A 82 11.04 -6.21 11.74
C GLY A 82 9.63 -5.79 12.11
N PHE A 83 8.98 -5.06 11.21
CA PHE A 83 7.60 -4.62 11.37
C PHE A 83 6.85 -4.55 10.03
N ALA A 84 5.51 -4.58 10.12
CA ALA A 84 4.60 -4.21 9.05
C ALA A 84 3.62 -3.16 9.58
N LYS A 85 3.52 -2.01 8.93
CA LYS A 85 2.49 -1.01 9.20
C LYS A 85 1.39 -1.17 8.18
N VAL A 86 0.17 -1.35 8.67
CA VAL A 86 -1.03 -1.44 7.84
C VAL A 86 -2.05 -0.39 8.24
N GLY A 87 -2.93 -0.03 7.32
CA GLY A 87 -4.05 0.86 7.61
C GLY A 87 -5.10 0.77 6.52
N ARG A 88 -6.37 0.98 6.89
CA ARG A 88 -7.46 1.02 5.91
C ARG A 88 -7.48 2.36 5.19
N LYS A 89 -7.66 2.31 3.86
CA LYS A 89 -7.74 3.51 3.01
C LYS A 89 -8.87 3.36 2.02
N LYS A 90 -9.61 4.46 1.82
CA LYS A 90 -10.58 4.58 0.73
C LYS A 90 -9.84 4.82 -0.57
N LEU A 91 -9.88 3.84 -1.48
CA LEU A 91 -9.17 3.90 -2.76
C LEU A 91 -10.15 3.79 -3.93
N PHE A 92 -9.78 4.44 -5.04
CA PHE A 92 -10.37 4.24 -6.36
C PHE A 92 -9.41 3.38 -7.17
N LEU A 93 -9.83 2.16 -7.49
CA LEU A 93 -9.03 1.15 -8.16
C LEU A 93 -9.59 0.82 -9.54
N TYR A 94 -8.69 0.42 -10.43
CA TYR A 94 -8.99 -0.03 -11.79
C TYR A 94 -8.50 -1.47 -11.96
N ASP A 95 -9.33 -2.34 -12.54
CA ASP A 95 -8.90 -3.67 -12.96
C ASP A 95 -8.20 -3.66 -14.33
N ALA A 96 -7.75 -4.82 -14.80
CA ALA A 96 -7.09 -4.98 -16.09
C ALA A 96 -8.00 -4.62 -17.29
N GLN A 97 -9.32 -4.63 -17.10
CA GLN A 97 -10.34 -4.25 -18.08
C GLN A 97 -10.74 -2.76 -17.94
N MET A 98 -10.03 -1.99 -17.10
CA MET A 98 -10.27 -0.58 -16.80
C MET A 98 -11.63 -0.30 -16.14
N GLN A 99 -12.27 -1.32 -15.55
CA GLN A 99 -13.45 -1.13 -14.73
C GLN A 99 -13.06 -0.52 -13.39
N THR A 100 -13.87 0.43 -12.93
CA THR A 100 -13.65 1.16 -11.68
C THR A 100 -14.30 0.48 -10.48
N TYR A 101 -13.59 0.53 -9.36
CA TYR A 101 -14.04 0.08 -8.04
C TYR A 101 -13.69 1.16 -7.02
N GLU A 102 -14.60 1.46 -6.12
CA GLU A 102 -14.37 2.34 -4.98
C GLU A 102 -14.68 1.56 -3.70
N GLY A 103 -13.80 1.66 -2.71
CA GLY A 103 -13.99 0.96 -1.45
C GLY A 103 -12.88 1.23 -0.45
N GLU A 104 -13.09 0.79 0.79
CA GLU A 104 -12.08 0.84 1.84
C GLU A 104 -11.30 -0.48 1.88
N ILE A 105 -9.99 -0.43 1.62
CA ILE A 105 -9.11 -1.60 1.56
C ILE A 105 -8.00 -1.52 2.60
N LEU A 106 -7.62 -2.68 3.14
CA LEU A 106 -6.42 -2.80 3.96
C LEU A 106 -5.18 -2.57 3.08
N CYS A 107 -4.34 -1.63 3.50
CA CYS A 107 -3.12 -1.28 2.79
C CYS A 107 -1.89 -1.59 3.63
N LEU A 108 -0.87 -2.18 3.01
CA LEU A 108 0.48 -2.23 3.56
C LEU A 108 1.19 -0.92 3.23
N LEU A 109 1.48 -0.15 4.28
CA LEU A 109 1.96 1.23 4.17
C LEU A 109 3.46 1.38 4.43
N ASP A 110 4.04 0.45 5.20
CA ASP A 110 5.47 0.39 5.46
C ASP A 110 5.80 -1.05 5.88
N PHE A 111 6.92 -1.59 5.41
CA PHE A 111 7.32 -2.96 5.72
C PHE A 111 8.83 -3.07 5.73
N TYR A 112 9.36 -3.55 6.84
CA TYR A 112 10.80 -3.66 7.03
C TYR A 112 11.16 -4.89 7.85
N VAL A 113 12.16 -5.62 7.38
CA VAL A 113 12.82 -6.68 8.12
C VAL A 113 14.29 -6.31 8.22
N HIS A 114 14.82 -6.37 9.44
CA HIS A 114 16.20 -6.04 9.73
C HIS A 114 17.15 -6.91 8.89
N PHE A 115 18.19 -6.30 8.31
CA PHE A 115 19.09 -6.96 7.35
C PHE A 115 19.67 -8.28 7.87
N SER A 116 20.01 -8.35 9.17
CA SER A 116 20.57 -9.55 9.80
C SER A 116 19.62 -10.75 9.86
N THR A 117 18.32 -10.53 9.64
CA THR A 117 17.27 -11.57 9.71
C THR A 117 16.46 -11.67 8.43
N GLN A 118 16.89 -11.01 7.36
CA GLN A 118 16.27 -11.16 6.06
C GLN A 118 16.44 -12.60 5.55
N ARG A 119 15.46 -13.08 4.78
CA ARG A 119 15.40 -14.44 4.21
C ARG A 119 15.31 -15.59 5.23
N GLN A 120 15.20 -15.30 6.53
CA GLN A 120 14.99 -16.30 7.59
C GLN A 120 13.50 -16.57 7.91
N GLY A 121 12.58 -16.06 7.09
CA GLY A 121 11.13 -16.26 7.26
C GLY A 121 10.41 -15.25 8.17
N VAL A 122 11.14 -14.36 8.86
CA VAL A 122 10.55 -13.31 9.73
C VAL A 122 9.50 -12.47 9.01
N GLY A 123 9.78 -12.04 7.78
CA GLY A 123 8.82 -11.25 7.00
C GLY A 123 7.50 -11.97 6.73
N LYS A 124 7.56 -13.30 6.52
CA LYS A 124 6.37 -14.13 6.34
C LYS A 124 5.59 -14.24 7.65
N GLN A 125 6.28 -14.49 8.77
CA GLN A 125 5.66 -14.57 10.10
C GLN A 125 4.89 -13.29 10.46
N ILE A 126 5.48 -12.11 10.19
CA ILE A 126 4.81 -10.82 10.45
C ILE A 126 3.53 -10.68 9.63
N LEU A 127 3.61 -10.96 8.32
CA LEU A 127 2.45 -10.79 7.43
C LEU A 127 1.38 -11.88 7.66
N ASP A 128 1.76 -13.14 7.88
CA ASP A 128 0.82 -14.22 8.24
C ASP A 128 0.05 -13.85 9.51
N TYR A 129 0.75 -13.34 10.53
CA TYR A 129 0.12 -12.88 11.76
C TYR A 129 -0.81 -11.68 11.50
N MET A 130 -0.39 -10.72 10.68
CA MET A 130 -1.24 -9.60 10.28
C MET A 130 -2.50 -10.06 9.54
N PHE A 131 -2.40 -10.97 8.58
CA PHE A 131 -3.54 -11.53 7.86
C PHE A 131 -4.53 -12.24 8.79
N ALA A 132 -4.01 -13.01 9.76
CA ALA A 132 -4.82 -13.68 10.76
C ALA A 132 -5.57 -12.70 11.68
N GLN A 133 -4.93 -11.61 12.09
CA GLN A 133 -5.52 -10.59 12.98
C GLN A 133 -6.50 -9.66 12.25
N GLU A 134 -6.23 -9.32 10.99
CA GLU A 134 -7.09 -8.46 10.16
C GLU A 134 -8.17 -9.23 9.39
N HIS A 135 -8.22 -10.56 9.55
CA HIS A 135 -9.15 -11.47 8.86
C HIS A 135 -9.18 -11.23 7.34
N THR A 136 -8.01 -11.12 6.73
CA THR A 136 -7.85 -10.69 5.33
C THR A 136 -6.94 -11.66 4.59
N GLU A 137 -7.29 -12.00 3.35
CA GLU A 137 -6.46 -12.83 2.48
C GLU A 137 -5.35 -12.02 1.79
N PRO A 138 -4.20 -12.63 1.42
CA PRO A 138 -3.10 -11.91 0.81
C PRO A 138 -3.45 -11.10 -0.44
N PHE A 139 -4.35 -11.61 -1.28
CA PHE A 139 -4.79 -10.91 -2.50
C PHE A 139 -5.65 -9.69 -2.22
N GLN A 140 -6.23 -9.57 -1.02
CA GLN A 140 -7.07 -8.44 -0.61
C GLN A 140 -6.24 -7.25 -0.08
N LEU A 141 -4.91 -7.39 0.00
CA LEU A 141 -4.02 -6.36 0.48
C LEU A 141 -3.55 -5.45 -0.65
N ALA A 142 -3.76 -4.14 -0.50
CA ALA A 142 -3.14 -3.14 -1.37
C ALA A 142 -1.74 -2.79 -0.85
N LEU A 143 -0.76 -2.63 -1.74
CA LEU A 143 0.61 -2.26 -1.40
C LEU A 143 0.86 -0.80 -1.78
N ASP A 144 1.26 0.03 -0.82
CA ASP A 144 1.65 1.42 -1.09
C ASP A 144 3.13 1.48 -1.51
N ASN A 145 3.38 1.93 -2.74
CA ASN A 145 4.71 2.11 -3.32
C ASN A 145 5.66 0.92 -3.08
N PRO A 146 5.28 -0.31 -3.46
CA PRO A 146 6.08 -1.50 -3.13
C PRO A 146 7.42 -1.51 -3.88
N SER A 147 8.46 -1.97 -3.18
CA SER A 147 9.76 -2.27 -3.81
C SER A 147 9.69 -3.55 -4.65
N VAL A 148 10.64 -3.71 -5.58
CA VAL A 148 10.81 -4.95 -6.35
C VAL A 148 10.97 -6.16 -5.42
N THR A 149 11.72 -5.99 -4.34
CA THR A 149 11.94 -7.02 -3.32
C THR A 149 10.63 -7.42 -2.65
N LEU A 150 9.77 -6.45 -2.31
CA LEU A 150 8.46 -6.74 -1.73
C LEU A 150 7.55 -7.46 -2.73
N LEU A 151 7.49 -7.02 -3.99
CA LEU A 151 6.70 -7.71 -5.03
C LEU A 151 7.18 -9.15 -5.25
N GLY A 152 8.49 -9.37 -5.34
CA GLY A 152 9.08 -10.71 -5.46
C GLY A 152 8.79 -11.58 -4.23
N PHE A 153 8.80 -10.99 -3.03
CA PHE A 153 8.40 -11.67 -1.81
C PHE A 153 6.93 -12.08 -1.83
N MET A 154 6.01 -11.20 -2.27
CA MET A 154 4.57 -11.51 -2.36
C MET A 154 4.30 -12.62 -3.38
N SER A 155 4.98 -12.59 -4.53
CA SER A 155 4.93 -13.64 -5.54
C SER A 155 5.41 -14.98 -4.98
N GLN A 156 6.59 -15.03 -4.35
CA GLN A 156 7.17 -16.27 -3.84
C GLN A 156 6.43 -16.88 -2.65
N LYS A 157 5.87 -16.05 -1.75
CA LYS A 157 5.26 -16.52 -0.50
C LYS A 157 3.76 -16.69 -0.55
N TYR A 158 3.07 -15.91 -1.40
CA TYR A 158 1.61 -15.90 -1.49
C TYR A 158 1.09 -16.17 -2.91
N GLY A 159 1.97 -16.43 -3.89
CA GLY A 159 1.56 -16.73 -5.27
C GLY A 159 1.01 -15.53 -6.05
N LEU A 160 1.17 -14.31 -5.52
CA LEU A 160 0.64 -13.08 -6.13
C LEU A 160 1.54 -12.59 -7.26
N ASN A 161 1.30 -13.13 -8.46
CA ASN A 161 2.20 -12.99 -9.61
C ASN A 161 1.79 -11.88 -10.60
N ARG A 162 0.58 -11.35 -10.48
CA ARG A 162 -0.02 -10.43 -11.45
C ARG A 162 -0.34 -9.07 -10.80
N PRO A 163 0.68 -8.24 -10.52
CA PRO A 163 0.48 -6.93 -9.93
C PRO A 163 -0.19 -5.97 -10.94
N VAL A 164 -1.27 -5.33 -10.51
CA VAL A 164 -2.00 -4.29 -11.23
C VAL A 164 -1.59 -2.93 -10.66
N TRP A 165 -0.78 -2.20 -11.43
CA TRP A 165 -0.33 -0.87 -11.05
C TRP A 165 -1.45 0.15 -11.25
N GLN A 166 -1.80 0.83 -10.17
CA GLN A 166 -2.78 1.90 -10.23
C GLN A 166 -2.14 3.19 -10.75
N ASN A 167 -3.00 4.15 -11.13
CA ASN A 167 -2.56 5.51 -11.46
C ASN A 167 -1.94 6.23 -10.25
N THR A 168 -2.30 5.80 -9.03
CA THR A 168 -1.68 6.19 -7.77
C THR A 168 -0.38 5.39 -7.51
N ASN A 169 0.19 5.52 -6.31
CA ASN A 169 1.34 4.72 -5.89
C ASN A 169 0.98 3.29 -5.46
N PHE A 170 -0.31 2.97 -5.40
CA PHE A 170 -0.77 1.66 -4.98
C PHE A 170 -0.61 0.59 -6.06
N VAL A 171 -0.36 -0.62 -5.58
CA VAL A 171 -0.40 -1.86 -6.35
C VAL A 171 -1.37 -2.81 -5.69
N VAL A 172 -2.23 -3.41 -6.49
CA VAL A 172 -3.12 -4.51 -6.08
C VAL A 172 -2.89 -5.69 -7.00
N PHE A 173 -3.59 -6.80 -6.81
CA PHE A 173 -3.43 -8.00 -7.63
C PHE A 173 -4.74 -8.36 -8.32
N ASP A 174 -4.68 -8.98 -9.50
CA ASP A 174 -5.86 -9.33 -10.31
C ASP A 174 -6.91 -10.13 -9.52
N GLU A 175 -6.45 -11.00 -8.62
CA GLU A 175 -7.27 -11.89 -7.79
C GLU A 175 -8.24 -11.11 -6.88
N LEU A 176 -7.87 -9.89 -6.47
CA LEU A 176 -8.75 -8.96 -5.74
C LEU A 176 -10.05 -8.73 -6.52
N PHE A 177 -9.95 -8.39 -7.80
CA PHE A 177 -11.13 -8.08 -8.63
C PHE A 177 -11.91 -9.33 -9.04
N GLN A 178 -11.24 -10.47 -9.14
CA GLN A 178 -11.89 -11.75 -9.39
C GLN A 178 -12.77 -12.16 -8.22
N SER A 179 -12.31 -11.96 -6.98
CA SER A 179 -13.16 -12.21 -5.79
C SER A 179 -14.41 -11.32 -5.78
N LEU A 180 -14.34 -10.12 -6.36
CA LEU A 180 -15.47 -9.19 -6.48
C LEU A 180 -16.37 -9.47 -7.70
N SER A 181 -15.89 -10.25 -8.68
CA SER A 181 -16.59 -10.52 -9.94
C SER A 181 -17.13 -11.94 -10.05
N ALA A 182 -16.57 -12.90 -9.31
CA ALA A 182 -17.02 -14.29 -9.24
C ALA A 182 -18.34 -14.46 -8.46
N GLU A 183 -18.92 -13.38 -7.94
CA GLU A 183 -20.20 -13.36 -7.22
C GLU A 183 -21.40 -13.31 -8.18
N ASN A 184 -21.52 -14.32 -9.04
CA ASN A 184 -22.71 -14.59 -9.85
C ASN A 184 -23.79 -15.33 -9.04
N GLY A 185 -24.42 -14.64 -8.07
CA GLY A 185 -25.80 -14.99 -7.64
C GLY A 185 -26.06 -15.38 -6.18
N ILE A 186 -25.10 -15.30 -5.25
CA ILE A 186 -25.39 -15.41 -3.81
C ILE A 186 -24.71 -14.24 -3.09
N GLU A 187 -25.52 -13.32 -2.56
CA GLU A 187 -25.07 -12.13 -1.84
C GLU A 187 -24.28 -12.52 -0.58
N LYS A 188 -22.95 -12.44 -0.63
CA LYS A 188 -22.17 -12.05 0.54
C LYS A 188 -21.84 -10.58 0.38
N GLN A 189 -21.98 -9.82 1.45
CA GLN A 189 -21.65 -8.40 1.38
C GLN A 189 -20.16 -8.28 1.05
N PRO A 190 -19.79 -7.44 0.06
CA PRO A 190 -18.39 -7.19 -0.20
C PRO A 190 -17.74 -6.62 1.08
N PRO A 191 -16.41 -6.70 1.24
CA PRO A 191 -15.72 -6.01 2.33
C PRO A 191 -16.24 -4.57 2.42
N ASP A 192 -16.54 -4.09 3.63
CA ASP A 192 -17.38 -2.91 3.86
C ASP A 192 -17.12 -1.75 2.88
N GLY A 193 -18.19 -1.27 2.24
CA GLY A 193 -18.16 -0.07 1.40
C GLY A 193 -17.63 -0.24 -0.03
N TRP A 194 -17.26 -1.45 -0.46
CA TRP A 194 -16.86 -1.66 -1.86
C TRP A 194 -18.07 -1.67 -2.78
N ARG A 195 -18.10 -0.72 -3.71
CA ARG A 195 -19.14 -0.61 -4.74
C ARG A 195 -18.48 -0.32 -6.07
N ARG A 196 -19.04 -0.88 -7.14
CA ARG A 196 -18.83 -0.31 -8.47
C ARG A 196 -19.52 1.05 -8.43
N PRO A 197 -18.83 2.16 -8.76
CA PRO A 197 -19.51 3.43 -8.95
C PRO A 197 -20.62 3.19 -9.97
N MET A 198 -21.87 3.40 -9.57
CA MET A 198 -22.97 3.41 -10.53
C MET A 198 -22.76 4.63 -11.41
N THR A 199 -22.08 4.46 -12.55
CA THR A 199 -22.32 5.33 -13.69
C THR A 199 -23.83 5.27 -13.93
N PRO A 200 -24.58 6.39 -13.92
CA PRO A 200 -26.00 6.36 -14.23
C PRO A 200 -26.16 5.81 -15.65
N ARG A 201 -26.44 4.51 -15.76
CA ARG A 201 -26.73 3.84 -17.03
C ARG A 201 -28.20 4.08 -17.36
N ARG A 202 -28.51 5.31 -17.77
CA ARG A 202 -29.63 5.66 -18.65
C ARG A 202 -29.59 7.17 -18.94
N LEU A 203 -28.91 7.53 -20.03
CA LEU A 203 -29.31 8.70 -20.83
C LEU A 203 -30.04 8.13 -22.04
N GLY A 204 -31.27 7.69 -21.78
CA GLY A 204 -32.23 7.29 -22.80
C GLY A 204 -33.38 8.30 -22.75
N THR A 205 -33.52 9.03 -23.85
CA THR A 205 -34.66 9.84 -24.30
C THR A 205 -35.03 11.08 -23.46
N GLY A 206 -34.51 12.24 -23.90
CA GLY A 206 -35.11 13.55 -23.63
C GLY A 206 -34.29 14.47 -22.73
N MET A 207 -33.95 15.65 -23.26
CA MET A 207 -33.29 16.80 -22.64
C MET A 207 -31.74 16.78 -22.63
N THR A 208 -31.20 17.40 -23.68
CA THR A 208 -29.85 17.96 -23.74
C THR A 208 -29.73 19.10 -22.72
N ASP A 209 -29.37 18.80 -21.48
CA ASP A 209 -28.89 19.83 -20.55
C ASP A 209 -27.46 19.53 -20.15
N THR A 210 -26.53 19.99 -20.98
CA THR A 210 -25.08 20.07 -20.73
C THR A 210 -24.76 21.19 -19.72
N ARG A 211 -25.54 21.28 -18.64
CA ARG A 211 -25.45 22.39 -17.67
C ARG A 211 -24.19 22.29 -16.80
N TRP A 212 -23.65 21.09 -16.63
CA TRP A 212 -22.39 20.87 -15.91
C TRP A 212 -21.13 21.14 -16.76
N LEU A 213 -21.25 21.13 -18.09
CA LEU A 213 -20.15 21.45 -19.01
C LEU A 213 -19.92 22.96 -19.15
N GLN A 214 -20.94 23.79 -18.91
CA GLN A 214 -20.84 25.26 -19.03
C GLN A 214 -19.89 25.90 -18.01
N HIS A 215 -19.74 25.31 -16.82
CA HIS A 215 -18.82 25.83 -15.80
C HIS A 215 -17.36 25.35 -15.98
N ALA A 216 -17.11 24.35 -16.83
CA ALA A 216 -15.78 23.82 -17.07
C ALA A 216 -15.01 24.59 -18.17
N VAL A 217 -15.68 25.50 -18.89
CA VAL A 217 -15.10 26.32 -19.97
C VAL A 217 -14.89 27.75 -19.48
N SER A 218 -14.29 27.95 -18.30
CA SER A 218 -13.67 29.25 -17.99
C SER A 218 -12.24 29.23 -18.53
N GLY A 219 -12.04 29.89 -19.67
CA GLY A 219 -10.79 29.89 -20.42
C GLY A 219 -9.58 30.33 -19.59
N HIS A 220 -8.51 29.56 -19.72
CA HIS A 220 -7.15 30.10 -19.74
C HIS A 220 -6.58 29.79 -21.13
N GLN A 221 -6.42 30.82 -21.96
CA GLN A 221 -5.60 30.70 -23.16
C GLN A 221 -4.14 30.50 -22.71
N SER A 222 -3.65 29.28 -22.77
CA SER A 222 -2.21 29.05 -22.73
C SER A 222 -1.61 29.59 -24.03
N LYS A 223 -0.73 30.59 -23.91
CA LYS A 223 0.11 31.04 -25.02
C LYS A 223 1.08 29.89 -25.36
N GLY A 224 0.74 29.10 -26.37
CA GLY A 224 1.65 28.12 -26.94
C GLY A 224 2.64 28.81 -27.88
N ASN A 225 3.91 28.86 -27.50
CA ASN A 225 4.99 29.07 -28.46
C ASN A 225 5.00 27.90 -29.42
N ALA A 226 4.94 28.20 -30.71
CA ALA A 226 5.03 27.24 -31.80
C ALA A 226 6.38 26.52 -31.76
N MET A 227 6.35 25.20 -31.59
CA MET A 227 7.38 24.32 -32.09
C MET A 227 6.69 23.27 -32.96
N ALA A 228 6.94 23.38 -34.26
CA ALA A 228 6.43 22.50 -35.29
C ALA A 228 7.11 21.12 -35.18
N ALA A 229 6.40 20.16 -34.58
CA ALA A 229 6.59 18.74 -34.81
C ALA A 229 5.22 18.08 -34.62
N PRO A 230 4.59 17.49 -35.66
CA PRO A 230 3.36 16.76 -35.46
C PRO A 230 3.72 15.47 -34.73
N VAL A 231 3.56 15.46 -33.41
CA VAL A 231 3.47 14.21 -32.67
C VAL A 231 2.05 13.75 -32.90
N ASP A 232 1.85 12.72 -33.73
CA ASP A 232 0.57 12.03 -33.88
C ASP A 232 0.19 11.38 -32.54
N ALA A 233 -0.26 12.21 -31.60
CA ALA A 233 -0.84 11.76 -30.36
C ALA A 233 -2.27 11.33 -30.69
N ASP A 234 -2.54 10.03 -30.56
CA ASP A 234 -3.88 9.49 -30.65
C ASP A 234 -4.77 10.17 -29.60
N MET A 235 -5.63 11.09 -30.06
CA MET A 235 -6.56 11.88 -29.23
C MET A 235 -7.85 11.12 -28.94
N THR A 236 -7.99 9.87 -29.39
CA THR A 236 -9.14 9.05 -29.00
C THR A 236 -9.10 8.76 -27.50
N PRO A 237 -10.25 8.46 -26.87
CA PRO A 237 -10.28 8.01 -25.49
C PRO A 237 -9.32 6.83 -25.27
N GLN A 238 -9.23 5.93 -26.24
CA GLN A 238 -8.33 4.77 -26.21
C GLN A 238 -6.85 5.17 -26.23
N GLY A 239 -6.48 6.14 -27.07
CA GLY A 239 -5.13 6.72 -27.14
C GLY A 239 -4.74 7.44 -25.85
N ALA A 240 -5.64 8.24 -25.28
CA ALA A 240 -5.43 8.91 -23.99
C ALA A 240 -5.29 7.90 -22.83
N LEU A 241 -6.06 6.80 -22.85
CA LEU A 241 -6.00 5.71 -21.88
C LEU A 241 -4.68 4.92 -21.96
N SER A 242 -4.24 4.59 -23.18
CA SER A 242 -2.96 3.93 -23.45
C SER A 242 -1.79 4.80 -22.97
N ASN A 243 -1.80 6.08 -23.34
CA ASN A 243 -0.77 7.04 -22.95
C ASN A 243 -0.68 7.22 -21.43
N ARG A 244 -1.80 7.18 -20.71
CA ARG A 244 -1.83 7.28 -19.24
C ARG A 244 -1.21 6.06 -18.55
N ALA A 245 -1.58 4.85 -18.97
CA ALA A 245 -1.01 3.61 -18.45
C ALA A 245 0.49 3.51 -18.77
N HIS A 246 0.88 3.89 -19.98
CA HIS A 246 2.29 3.93 -20.40
C HIS A 246 3.10 4.95 -19.61
N GLN A 247 2.54 6.13 -19.30
CA GLN A 247 3.18 7.14 -18.46
C GLN A 247 3.33 6.69 -17.01
N ALA A 248 2.34 5.98 -16.44
CA ALA A 248 2.47 5.41 -15.10
C ALA A 248 3.58 4.36 -15.04
N LYS A 249 3.67 3.47 -16.05
CA LYS A 249 4.73 2.46 -16.18
C LYS A 249 6.11 3.10 -16.40
N ALA A 250 6.19 4.12 -17.26
CA ALA A 250 7.43 4.84 -17.58
C ALA A 250 7.98 5.64 -16.39
N ARG A 251 7.12 6.32 -15.62
CA ARG A 251 7.52 6.99 -14.37
C ARG A 251 8.08 6.00 -13.34
N LYS A 252 7.59 4.76 -13.33
CA LYS A 252 7.97 3.71 -12.36
C LYS A 252 9.16 2.86 -12.82
N ALA A 253 9.55 2.90 -14.09
CA ALA A 253 10.71 2.19 -14.62
C ALA A 253 12.04 2.59 -13.96
N HIS A 254 12.17 3.86 -13.53
CA HIS A 254 13.36 4.34 -12.82
C HIS A 254 13.46 3.76 -11.38
N ILE A 255 12.33 3.42 -10.75
CA ILE A 255 12.29 2.78 -9.41
C ILE A 255 12.63 1.29 -9.51
N LEU A 256 12.26 0.64 -10.63
CA LEU A 256 12.58 -0.76 -10.95
C LEU A 256 14.03 -0.96 -11.43
N SER A 257 14.76 0.13 -11.72
CA SER A 257 16.10 0.11 -12.32
C SER A 257 17.25 0.19 -11.30
N SER A 258 16.99 0.26 -9.99
CA SER A 258 18.05 0.18 -9.00
C SER A 258 18.57 -1.26 -8.91
N LYS A 259 19.82 -1.44 -9.35
CA LYS A 259 20.56 -2.71 -9.33
C LYS A 259 20.46 -3.37 -7.95
N PRO A 260 20.38 -4.71 -7.87
CA PRO A 260 20.51 -5.40 -6.60
C PRO A 260 21.89 -5.09 -6.03
N LEU A 261 21.93 -4.30 -4.95
CA LEU A 261 23.08 -4.23 -4.07
C LEU A 261 23.07 -5.55 -3.30
N TRP A 262 23.96 -6.43 -3.75
CA TRP A 262 24.48 -7.57 -3.00
C TRP A 262 24.94 -7.13 -1.60
#